data_AF-G2QKQ3-F1
#
_entry.id   AF-G2QKQ3-F1
#
_cell.length_a   1.000
_cell.length_b   1.000
_cell.length_c   1.000
_cell.angle_alpha   90.00
_cell.angle_beta   90.00
_cell.angle_gamma   90.00
#
_symmetry.space_group_name_H-M   'P 1'
#
loop_
_entity.id
_entity.type
_entity.pdbx_description
1 polymer ?
#
loop_
_entity_poly.entity_id
_entity_poly.type
_entity_poly.pdbx_seq_one_letter_code
_entity_poly.pdbx_strand_id
1 'polypeptide(L)'
;MSSLRTTASAARLLRTASHARTAAVPAARRYESSTTTTATATSVPAKTEQEKKETSPMATLPRNAPDYNVPIDMATNTFTPVPKHVQDGSEENVTPAGLLSGAPMELQARTVRIYKPAKPATQSGEHGSSRWRMDWDVLGKGHRWENPLMGWQSSGDFMQGTHINFKTKEDAIAFAEKQGYEYFVQEPNERKFVPKAYANNFLYSPGKLKHIRTK
;
A
#
# COMPACT_ATOMS: atom_id res chain seq x y z
N MET A 1 -34.73 -13.09 -58.34
CA MET A 1 -35.09 -12.09 -57.30
C MET A 1 -33.82 -11.85 -56.47
N SER A 2 -32.94 -10.92 -56.89
CA SER A 2 -32.80 -9.55 -56.33
C SER A 2 -32.55 -9.57 -54.81
N SER A 3 -31.47 -9.03 -54.21
CA SER A 3 -30.75 -7.78 -54.48
C SER A 3 -29.34 -7.83 -53.81
N LEU A 4 -28.33 -7.33 -54.53
CA LEU A 4 -27.01 -6.96 -54.03
C LEU A 4 -27.09 -5.54 -53.44
N ARG A 5 -26.46 -5.29 -52.28
CA ARG A 5 -26.25 -3.93 -51.75
C ARG A 5 -24.77 -3.59 -51.72
N THR A 6 -24.42 -2.61 -52.54
CA THR A 6 -23.14 -1.92 -52.56
C THR A 6 -23.24 -0.72 -51.64
N THR A 7 -22.27 -0.51 -50.75
CA THR A 7 -22.08 0.79 -50.07
C THR A 7 -20.61 1.15 -50.08
N ALA A 8 -20.27 2.16 -50.87
CA ALA A 8 -19.03 2.91 -50.76
C ALA A 8 -19.21 4.04 -49.74
N SER A 9 -18.21 4.31 -48.88
CA SER A 9 -17.91 5.70 -48.50
C SER A 9 -16.61 5.86 -47.70
N ALA A 10 -15.86 6.89 -48.13
CA ALA A 10 -15.08 7.86 -47.35
C ALA A 10 -13.83 7.40 -46.58
N ALA A 11 -12.67 7.64 -47.19
CA ALA A 11 -11.38 7.77 -46.53
C ALA A 11 -11.37 8.99 -45.60
N ARG A 12 -11.02 8.79 -44.32
CA ARG A 12 -10.91 9.85 -43.30
C ARG A 12 -9.44 10.19 -43.08
N LEU A 13 -8.98 11.32 -43.63
CA LEU A 13 -7.66 11.89 -43.37
C LEU A 13 -7.57 12.35 -41.90
N LEU A 14 -6.66 11.76 -41.12
CA LEU A 14 -6.33 12.22 -39.78
C LEU A 14 -5.31 13.36 -39.87
N ARG A 15 -5.76 14.59 -39.53
CA ARG A 15 -4.88 15.72 -39.25
C ARG A 15 -4.21 15.50 -37.88
N THR A 16 -2.91 15.30 -37.87
CA THR A 16 -2.10 15.31 -36.65
C THR A 16 -1.79 16.76 -36.26
N ALA A 17 -2.40 17.26 -35.18
CA ALA A 17 -2.03 18.52 -34.57
C ALA A 17 -0.88 18.29 -33.58
N SER A 18 0.30 18.81 -33.88
CA SER A 18 1.42 18.88 -32.94
C SER A 18 1.12 19.92 -31.87
N HIS A 19 0.96 19.48 -30.62
CA HIS A 19 0.87 20.39 -29.48
C HIS A 19 2.28 20.89 -29.17
N ALA A 20 2.52 22.19 -29.33
CA ALA A 20 3.75 22.83 -28.87
C ALA A 20 3.82 22.72 -27.33
N ARG A 21 4.83 22.00 -26.83
CA ARG A 21 5.14 21.96 -25.39
C ARG A 21 5.86 23.25 -25.02
N THR A 22 5.18 24.14 -24.30
CA THR A 22 5.84 25.24 -23.59
C THR A 22 6.54 24.66 -22.37
N ALA A 23 7.86 24.84 -22.29
CA ALA A 23 8.64 24.46 -21.13
C ALA A 23 8.43 25.51 -20.02
N ALA A 24 7.82 25.12 -18.91
CA ALA A 24 7.77 25.95 -17.71
C ALA A 24 9.11 25.82 -16.97
N VAL A 25 9.82 26.94 -16.80
CA VAL A 25 11.02 27.02 -15.97
C VAL A 25 10.60 26.88 -14.50
N PRO A 26 11.19 25.97 -13.68
CA PRO A 26 10.87 25.92 -12.27
C PRO A 26 11.47 27.15 -11.57
N ALA A 27 10.61 28.07 -11.13
CA ALA A 27 11.03 29.14 -10.23
C ALA A 27 11.52 28.52 -8.91
N ALA A 28 12.76 28.82 -8.52
CA ALA A 28 13.28 28.43 -7.22
C ALA A 28 12.40 29.04 -6.13
N ARG A 29 11.60 28.22 -5.44
CA ARG A 29 10.89 28.63 -4.23
C ARG A 29 11.93 28.81 -3.13
N ARG A 30 12.39 30.04 -2.95
CA ARG A 30 13.08 30.47 -1.73
C ARG A 30 12.03 30.49 -0.61
N TYR A 31 12.31 29.78 0.47
CA TYR A 31 11.47 29.74 1.65
C TYR A 31 11.63 31.05 2.41
N GLU A 32 10.69 31.98 2.23
CA GLU A 32 10.61 33.21 3.03
C GLU A 32 9.99 32.86 4.39
N SER A 33 10.77 32.99 5.46
CA SER A 33 10.26 32.95 6.84
C SER A 33 9.97 34.37 7.29
N SER A 34 8.72 34.82 7.12
CA SER A 34 8.25 36.07 7.70
C SER A 34 7.23 35.79 8.80
N THR A 35 7.71 35.84 10.04
CA THR A 35 6.86 36.07 11.21
C THR A 35 6.16 37.41 11.04
N THR A 36 4.85 37.39 10.75
CA THR A 36 4.00 38.57 10.85
C THR A 36 3.14 38.46 12.10
N THR A 37 3.44 39.32 13.06
CA THR A 37 2.56 39.70 14.16
C THR A 37 1.53 40.68 13.61
N THR A 38 0.25 40.33 13.65
CA THR A 38 -0.84 41.32 13.52
C THR A 38 -1.95 40.98 14.49
N ALA A 39 -2.25 41.97 15.33
CA ALA A 39 -3.34 41.97 16.29
C ALA A 39 -4.62 42.57 15.68
N THR A 40 -5.75 42.09 16.21
CA THR A 40 -7.04 42.77 16.44
C THR A 40 -7.98 43.16 15.28
N ALA A 41 -9.17 42.53 15.34
CA ALA A 41 -10.52 43.12 15.42
C ALA A 41 -11.51 42.98 14.23
N THR A 42 -12.53 42.13 14.49
CA THR A 42 -14.00 42.35 14.37
C THR A 42 -14.66 42.62 13.00
N SER A 43 -15.52 41.67 12.56
CA SER A 43 -16.97 41.86 12.31
C SER A 43 -17.65 40.59 11.74
N VAL A 44 -18.98 40.53 11.91
CA VAL A 44 -19.97 39.41 11.84
C VAL A 44 -21.04 39.79 10.77
N PRO A 45 -22.05 38.99 10.26
CA PRO A 45 -22.38 37.54 10.23
C PRO A 45 -22.83 36.93 8.85
N ALA A 46 -23.10 35.61 8.86
CA ALA A 46 -24.22 34.84 8.24
C ALA A 46 -24.15 34.29 6.79
N LYS A 47 -24.06 32.95 6.67
CA LYS A 47 -25.15 32.03 6.22
C LYS A 47 -24.75 30.54 6.32
N THR A 48 -25.77 29.73 6.56
CA THR A 48 -25.89 28.29 6.86
C THR A 48 -25.33 27.32 5.82
N GLU A 49 -24.67 26.23 6.24
CA GLU A 49 -24.92 24.83 5.81
C GLU A 49 -24.05 23.84 6.63
N GLN A 50 -24.59 22.63 6.83
CA GLN A 50 -24.19 21.66 7.86
C GLN A 50 -23.15 20.66 7.35
N GLU A 51 -22.09 20.39 8.13
CA GLU A 51 -21.35 19.12 8.04
C GLU A 51 -20.81 18.68 9.41
N LYS A 52 -20.84 17.36 9.61
CA LYS A 52 -20.82 16.59 10.86
C LYS A 52 -19.46 16.67 11.57
N LYS A 53 -19.39 17.38 12.70
CA LYS A 53 -18.18 17.50 13.55
C LYS A 53 -18.14 16.38 14.59
N GLU A 54 -17.17 15.49 14.47
CA GLU A 54 -16.74 14.60 15.56
C GLU A 54 -16.39 15.44 16.79
N THR A 55 -17.09 15.18 17.89
CA THR A 55 -16.98 15.91 19.14
C THR A 55 -15.80 15.38 19.95
N SER A 56 -14.60 15.83 19.60
CA SER A 56 -13.59 16.10 20.64
C SER A 56 -13.85 17.52 21.15
N PRO A 57 -14.03 17.77 22.46
CA PRO A 57 -14.20 19.13 22.96
C PRO A 57 -12.91 19.90 22.66
N MET A 58 -13.00 20.78 21.68
CA MET A 58 -11.88 21.59 21.19
C MET A 58 -11.54 22.64 22.24
N ALA A 59 -10.80 22.23 23.27
CA ALA A 59 -10.17 23.13 24.21
C ALA A 59 -9.21 24.01 23.40
N THR A 60 -9.58 25.27 23.20
CA THR A 60 -8.73 26.25 22.52
C THR A 60 -7.63 26.61 23.50
N LEU A 61 -6.52 25.87 23.45
CA LEU A 61 -5.31 26.21 24.20
C LEU A 61 -4.84 27.61 23.77
N PRO A 62 -4.38 28.46 24.71
CA PRO A 62 -3.86 29.77 24.35
C PRO A 62 -2.64 29.61 23.44
N ARG A 63 -2.43 30.57 22.52
CA ARG A 63 -1.42 30.53 21.43
C ARG A 63 0.01 30.16 21.86
N ASN A 64 0.34 30.35 23.14
CA ASN A 64 1.67 30.12 23.71
C ASN A 64 1.70 29.02 24.79
N ALA A 65 0.60 28.27 25.02
CA ALA A 65 0.66 27.13 25.92
C ALA A 65 1.19 25.90 25.17
N PRO A 66 2.27 25.26 25.65
CA PRO A 66 2.66 23.96 25.13
C PRO A 66 1.55 22.94 25.46
N ASP A 67 1.17 22.14 24.46
CA ASP A 67 0.26 21.03 24.68
C ASP A 67 1.06 19.86 25.29
N TYR A 68 0.86 19.66 26.59
CA TYR A 68 1.53 18.60 27.36
C TYR A 68 0.96 17.20 27.08
N ASN A 69 -0.16 17.09 26.36
CA ASN A 69 -0.75 15.82 25.97
C ASN A 69 -0.35 15.40 24.55
N VAL A 70 0.56 16.14 23.89
CA VAL A 70 1.07 15.73 22.58
C VAL A 70 1.93 14.47 22.77
N PRO A 71 1.64 13.37 22.06
CA PRO A 71 2.51 12.21 22.06
C PRO A 71 3.89 12.66 21.60
N ILE A 72 4.92 12.34 22.40
CA ILE A 72 6.30 12.71 22.11
C ILE A 72 6.62 12.24 20.69
N ASP A 73 7.06 13.15 19.82
CA ASP A 73 7.52 12.80 18.48
C ASP A 73 8.75 11.89 18.62
N MET A 74 8.50 10.58 18.49
CA MET A 74 9.48 9.52 18.71
C MET A 74 10.21 9.15 17.41
N ALA A 75 10.22 10.04 16.42
CA ALA A 75 11.05 9.87 15.24
C ALA A 75 12.54 9.84 15.64
N THR A 76 13.10 8.64 15.82
CA THR A 76 14.52 8.45 16.15
C THR A 76 15.42 8.93 15.00
N ASN A 77 14.91 8.97 13.77
CA ASN A 77 15.64 9.37 12.58
C ASN A 77 14.70 10.02 11.54
N THR A 78 15.27 10.81 10.63
CA THR A 78 14.56 11.43 9.48
C THR A 78 14.05 10.43 8.45
N PHE A 79 14.46 9.17 8.55
CA PHE A 79 14.15 8.13 7.55
C PHE A 79 13.20 7.04 8.06
N THR A 80 12.90 7.02 9.36
CA THR A 80 12.01 6.05 9.98
C THR A 80 10.56 6.50 9.81
N PRO A 81 9.64 5.63 9.40
CA PRO A 81 8.23 5.98 9.38
C PRO A 81 7.75 6.31 10.80
N VAL A 82 6.72 7.15 10.90
CA VAL A 82 6.08 7.50 12.17
C VAL A 82 4.85 6.60 12.35
N PRO A 83 4.64 5.98 13.53
CA PRO A 83 3.43 5.20 13.78
C PRO A 83 2.19 6.08 13.68
N LYS A 84 1.16 5.59 12.99
CA LYS A 84 -0.16 6.25 12.97
C LYS A 84 -0.93 6.02 14.26
N HIS A 85 -0.70 4.87 14.89
CA HIS A 85 -1.31 4.44 16.14
C HIS A 85 -0.22 3.86 17.03
N VAL A 86 0.00 4.46 18.20
CA VAL A 86 0.94 3.97 19.21
C VAL A 86 0.12 3.24 20.28
N GLN A 87 0.57 2.07 20.71
CA GLN A 87 -0.11 1.34 21.77
C GLN A 87 0.22 1.97 23.13
N ASP A 88 -0.76 2.69 23.71
CA ASP A 88 -0.59 3.37 25.01
C ASP A 88 -1.04 2.50 26.20
N GLY A 89 -1.44 1.26 25.95
CA GLY A 89 -1.90 0.31 26.98
C GLY A 89 -3.31 0.59 27.53
N SER A 90 -4.01 1.58 26.98
CA SER A 90 -5.41 1.90 27.26
C SER A 90 -6.41 1.02 26.51
N GLU A 91 -5.92 0.11 25.65
CA GLU A 91 -6.73 -0.77 24.82
C GLU A 91 -7.29 -1.95 25.66
N GLU A 92 -8.59 -1.95 25.95
CA GLU A 92 -9.21 -2.98 26.84
C GLU A 92 -9.26 -4.39 26.24
N ASN A 93 -9.26 -4.53 24.91
CA ASN A 93 -9.56 -5.80 24.25
C ASN A 93 -8.33 -6.62 23.83
N VAL A 94 -7.14 -6.01 23.80
CA VAL A 94 -5.92 -6.64 23.29
C VAL A 94 -4.80 -6.48 24.31
N THR A 95 -4.17 -7.58 24.70
CA THR A 95 -2.96 -7.50 25.54
C THR A 95 -1.84 -6.81 24.71
N PRO A 96 -1.36 -5.62 25.12
CA PRO A 96 -0.37 -4.86 24.35
C PRO A 96 1.01 -5.52 24.52
N ALA A 97 1.26 -6.57 23.75
CA ALA A 97 2.53 -7.28 23.75
C ALA A 97 3.67 -6.41 23.19
N GLY A 98 3.35 -5.42 22.33
CA GLY A 98 4.32 -4.47 21.80
C GLY A 98 5.07 -3.70 22.91
N LEU A 99 4.36 -3.27 23.95
CA LEU A 99 4.93 -2.56 25.10
C LEU A 99 5.91 -3.43 25.91
N LEU A 100 5.63 -4.73 26.01
CA LEU A 100 6.42 -5.68 26.79
C LEU A 100 7.56 -6.31 25.97
N SER A 101 7.46 -6.33 24.64
CA SER A 101 8.37 -7.05 23.75
C SER A 101 9.80 -6.48 23.77
N GLY A 102 9.99 -5.23 24.20
CA GLY A 102 11.27 -4.52 24.10
C GLY A 102 11.71 -4.24 22.65
N ALA A 103 10.80 -4.42 21.69
CA ALA A 103 11.04 -4.08 20.30
C ALA A 103 11.07 -2.55 20.13
N PRO A 104 11.88 -2.02 19.20
CA PRO A 104 11.91 -0.58 18.97
C PRO A 104 10.56 -0.09 18.43
N MET A 105 10.13 1.09 18.89
CA MET A 105 8.86 1.72 18.48
C MET A 105 8.73 1.89 16.95
N GLU A 106 9.87 2.02 16.26
CA GLU A 106 9.96 2.10 14.81
C GLU A 106 9.30 0.92 14.07
N LEU A 107 9.17 -0.24 14.72
CA LEU A 107 8.46 -1.38 14.15
C LEU A 107 6.95 -1.18 14.07
N GLN A 108 6.36 -0.48 15.02
CA GLN A 108 4.93 -0.14 15.01
C GLN A 108 4.59 0.81 13.86
N ALA A 109 5.57 1.62 13.43
CA ALA A 109 5.42 2.49 12.28
C ALA A 109 5.46 1.78 10.93
N ARG A 110 5.89 0.52 10.89
CA ARG A 110 6.00 -0.22 9.64
C ARG A 110 4.73 -0.99 9.36
N THR A 111 4.32 -0.92 8.10
CA THR A 111 3.26 -1.77 7.60
C THR A 111 3.76 -3.18 7.39
N VAL A 112 2.94 -4.14 7.79
CA VAL A 112 3.17 -5.57 7.68
C VAL A 112 2.23 -6.16 6.63
N ARG A 113 2.77 -7.04 5.79
CA ARG A 113 2.01 -7.81 4.81
C ARG A 113 1.71 -9.20 5.35
N ILE A 114 0.44 -9.53 5.49
CA ILE A 114 -0.04 -10.88 5.80
C ILE A 114 -0.56 -11.52 4.51
N TYR A 115 0.09 -12.58 4.05
CA TYR A 115 -0.23 -13.21 2.77
C TYR A 115 0.12 -14.70 2.74
N LYS A 116 -0.48 -15.46 1.83
CA LYS A 116 0.06 -16.78 1.45
C LYS A 116 1.03 -16.61 0.29
N PRO A 117 2.27 -17.13 0.36
CA PRO A 117 3.20 -17.09 -0.76
C PRO A 117 2.57 -17.68 -2.02
N ALA A 118 2.69 -16.98 -3.14
CA ALA A 118 2.17 -17.47 -4.41
C ALA A 118 2.93 -18.72 -4.86
N LYS A 119 2.22 -19.66 -5.49
CA LYS A 119 2.85 -20.83 -6.11
C LYS A 119 3.82 -20.37 -7.21
N PRO A 120 5.11 -20.75 -7.15
CA PRO A 120 6.08 -20.35 -8.17
C PRO A 120 5.68 -20.92 -9.54
N ALA A 121 5.75 -20.10 -10.59
CA ALA A 121 5.43 -20.52 -11.95
C ALA A 121 6.44 -21.56 -12.51
N THR A 122 7.64 -21.59 -11.95
CA THR A 122 8.73 -22.50 -12.34
C THR A 122 8.55 -23.92 -11.82
N GLN A 123 7.74 -24.14 -10.78
CA GLN A 123 7.56 -25.45 -10.15
C GLN A 123 6.09 -25.83 -10.00
N SER A 124 5.81 -27.13 -10.07
CA SER A 124 4.45 -27.67 -9.89
C SER A 124 4.10 -27.96 -8.44
N GLY A 125 5.04 -27.89 -7.50
CA GLY A 125 4.79 -28.13 -6.07
C GLY A 125 3.96 -27.03 -5.41
N GLU A 126 3.26 -27.37 -4.33
CA GLU A 126 2.36 -26.45 -3.60
C GLU A 126 2.68 -26.35 -2.10
N HIS A 127 3.67 -27.09 -1.61
CA HIS A 127 3.98 -27.13 -0.18
C HIS A 127 4.34 -25.75 0.40
N GLY A 128 5.07 -24.92 -0.37
CA GLY A 128 5.52 -23.60 0.06
C GLY A 128 4.41 -22.54 0.23
N SER A 129 3.23 -22.75 -0.39
CA SER A 129 2.09 -21.81 -0.32
C SER A 129 1.05 -22.18 0.73
N SER A 130 1.30 -23.24 1.52
CA SER A 130 0.33 -23.76 2.50
C SER A 130 0.15 -22.86 3.73
N ARG A 131 1.23 -22.23 4.20
CA ARG A 131 1.26 -21.42 5.43
C ARG A 131 1.04 -19.95 5.13
N TRP A 132 0.42 -19.23 6.06
CA TRP A 132 0.37 -17.78 6.04
C TRP A 132 1.73 -17.23 6.45
N ARG A 133 2.17 -16.18 5.77
CA ARG A 133 3.42 -15.49 6.05
C ARG A 133 3.14 -14.04 6.36
N MET A 134 3.87 -13.54 7.34
CA MET A 134 3.89 -12.15 7.74
C MET A 134 5.29 -11.59 7.49
N ASP A 135 5.37 -10.59 6.61
CA ASP A 135 6.61 -9.89 6.24
C ASP A 135 6.45 -8.39 6.45
N TRP A 136 7.53 -7.70 6.79
CA TRP A 136 7.55 -6.24 6.89
C TRP A 136 7.72 -5.58 5.53
N ASP A 137 7.11 -4.42 5.35
CA ASP A 137 7.36 -3.59 4.18
C ASP A 137 8.81 -3.08 4.14
N VAL A 138 9.28 -2.85 2.92
CA VAL A 138 10.64 -2.43 2.63
C VAL A 138 10.79 -0.93 2.94
N LEU A 139 11.81 -0.57 3.72
CA LEU A 139 12.14 0.84 3.93
C LEU A 139 12.58 1.52 2.61
N GLY A 140 11.97 2.66 2.30
CA GLY A 140 12.33 3.46 1.11
C GLY A 140 13.78 3.95 1.13
N LYS A 141 14.35 4.19 2.32
CA LYS A 141 15.79 4.46 2.51
C LYS A 141 16.35 3.48 3.55
N GLY A 142 17.50 2.88 3.24
CA GLY A 142 18.19 1.97 4.15
C GLY A 142 17.86 0.48 3.99
N HIS A 143 17.01 0.09 3.04
CA HIS A 143 16.80 -1.33 2.75
C HIS A 143 18.03 -1.99 2.11
N ARG A 144 18.53 -1.44 1.00
CA ARG A 144 19.73 -1.92 0.32
C ARG A 144 20.56 -0.77 -0.22
N TRP A 145 21.88 -0.85 -0.04
CA TRP A 145 22.85 -0.02 -0.74
C TRP A 145 24.13 -0.81 -1.03
N GLU A 146 24.91 -0.35 -1.99
CA GLU A 146 26.18 -0.98 -2.34
C GLU A 146 27.28 -0.59 -1.34
N ASN A 147 28.04 -1.58 -0.84
CA ASN A 147 29.21 -1.34 -0.02
C ASN A 147 30.33 -0.73 -0.90
N PRO A 148 30.84 0.47 -0.61
CA PRO A 148 31.85 1.13 -1.45
C PRO A 148 33.18 0.37 -1.55
N LEU A 149 33.48 -0.53 -0.62
CA LEU A 149 34.72 -1.31 -0.64
C LEU A 149 34.63 -2.58 -1.51
N MET A 150 33.61 -3.41 -1.27
CA MET A 150 33.50 -4.76 -1.87
C MET A 150 32.35 -4.92 -2.88
N GLY A 151 31.45 -3.95 -2.98
CA GLY A 151 30.26 -4.04 -3.84
C GLY A 151 29.11 -4.89 -3.29
N TRP A 152 29.22 -5.40 -2.05
CA TRP A 152 28.16 -6.21 -1.44
C TRP A 152 26.92 -5.38 -1.10
N GLN A 153 25.76 -6.04 -1.14
CA GLN A 153 24.48 -5.44 -0.77
C GLN A 153 24.39 -5.30 0.76
N SER A 154 24.64 -4.09 1.24
CA SER A 154 24.51 -3.71 2.65
C SER A 154 23.07 -3.31 2.97
N SER A 155 22.67 -3.46 4.23
CA SER A 155 21.33 -3.09 4.70
C SER A 155 21.44 -2.52 6.11
N GLY A 156 20.57 -1.57 6.43
CA GLY A 156 20.38 -1.01 7.77
C GLY A 156 19.05 -1.45 8.37
N ASP A 157 18.29 -2.24 7.63
CA ASP A 157 17.00 -2.76 8.06
C ASP A 157 17.19 -4.05 8.87
N PHE A 158 16.80 -4.04 10.14
CA PHE A 158 16.90 -5.19 11.01
C PHE A 158 15.83 -6.27 10.74
N MET A 159 14.74 -5.94 10.02
CA MET A 159 13.65 -6.90 9.72
C MET A 159 13.71 -7.51 8.32
N GLN A 160 14.60 -7.06 7.44
CA GLN A 160 14.62 -7.51 6.04
C GLN A 160 14.82 -9.02 5.85
N GLY A 161 15.39 -9.71 6.83
CA GLY A 161 15.59 -11.17 6.80
C GLY A 161 14.55 -11.97 7.58
N THR A 162 13.69 -11.30 8.35
CA THR A 162 12.74 -11.96 9.25
C THR A 162 11.39 -12.14 8.57
N HIS A 163 10.84 -13.34 8.67
CA HIS A 163 9.48 -13.66 8.25
C HIS A 163 8.86 -14.63 9.25
N ILE A 164 7.59 -14.44 9.56
CA ILE A 164 6.88 -15.28 10.53
C ILE A 164 5.82 -16.10 9.81
N ASN A 165 5.77 -17.40 10.08
CA ASN A 165 4.83 -18.32 9.45
C ASN A 165 3.72 -18.71 10.43
N PHE A 166 2.47 -18.52 10.01
CA PHE A 166 1.25 -18.81 10.76
C PHE A 166 0.46 -19.95 10.11
N LYS A 167 -0.43 -20.58 10.89
CA LYS A 167 -1.32 -21.63 10.39
C LYS A 167 -2.56 -21.03 9.73
N THR A 168 -3.17 -20.04 10.38
CA THR A 168 -4.40 -19.37 9.92
C THR A 168 -4.16 -17.89 9.63
N LYS A 169 -5.12 -17.24 8.98
CA LYS A 169 -5.09 -15.79 8.70
C LYS A 169 -5.31 -15.01 9.99
N GLU A 170 -6.24 -15.50 10.79
CA GLU A 170 -6.70 -14.93 12.04
C GLU A 170 -5.58 -14.91 13.07
N ASP A 171 -4.77 -15.98 13.15
CA ASP A 171 -3.59 -16.01 14.03
C ASP A 171 -2.56 -14.92 13.67
N ALA A 172 -2.36 -14.68 12.38
CA ALA A 172 -1.42 -13.67 11.91
C ALA A 172 -1.93 -12.25 12.21
N ILE A 173 -3.23 -12.01 12.01
CA ILE A 173 -3.89 -10.74 12.34
C ILE A 173 -3.81 -10.48 13.84
N ALA A 174 -4.21 -11.45 14.65
CA ALA A 174 -4.17 -11.34 16.11
C ALA A 174 -2.73 -11.10 16.63
N PHE A 175 -1.71 -11.66 15.97
CA PHE A 175 -0.33 -11.37 16.32
C PHE A 175 0.07 -9.92 15.97
N ALA A 176 -0.28 -9.44 14.77
CA ALA A 176 0.00 -8.06 14.37
C ALA A 176 -0.70 -7.05 15.29
N GLU A 177 -1.96 -7.29 15.64
CA GLU A 177 -2.74 -6.45 16.56
C GLU A 177 -2.15 -6.43 17.97
N LYS A 178 -1.71 -7.59 18.50
CA LYS A 178 -1.04 -7.65 19.81
C LYS A 178 0.26 -6.85 19.88
N GLN A 179 0.97 -6.74 18.76
CA GLN A 179 2.24 -6.01 18.69
C GLN A 179 2.06 -4.52 18.31
N GLY A 180 0.87 -4.13 17.86
CA GLY A 180 0.59 -2.79 17.37
C GLY A 180 1.14 -2.52 15.97
N TYR A 181 1.28 -3.55 15.13
CA TYR A 181 1.74 -3.39 13.75
C TYR A 181 0.56 -3.02 12.83
N GLU A 182 0.73 -1.95 12.04
CA GLU A 182 -0.19 -1.69 10.92
C GLU A 182 -0.07 -2.85 9.93
N TYR A 183 -1.19 -3.45 9.51
CA TYR A 183 -1.16 -4.61 8.62
C TYR A 183 -2.07 -4.44 7.41
N PHE A 184 -1.69 -5.11 6.32
CA PHE A 184 -2.58 -5.34 5.19
C PHE A 184 -2.65 -6.84 4.89
N VAL A 185 -3.86 -7.33 4.65
CA VAL A 185 -4.07 -8.73 4.32
C VAL A 185 -4.25 -8.90 2.81
N GLN A 186 -3.37 -9.70 2.21
CA GLN A 186 -3.49 -10.12 0.82
C GLN A 186 -4.12 -11.51 0.76
N GLU A 187 -5.33 -11.59 0.21
CA GLU A 187 -6.00 -12.87 0.04
C GLU A 187 -5.32 -13.73 -1.04
N PRO A 188 -5.23 -15.07 -0.83
CA PRO A 188 -4.62 -15.96 -1.79
C PRO A 188 -5.45 -16.02 -3.08
N ASN A 189 -4.77 -15.93 -4.22
CA ASN A 189 -5.40 -16.16 -5.51
C ASN A 189 -5.40 -17.65 -5.84
N GLU A 190 -6.52 -18.31 -5.57
CA GLU A 190 -6.68 -19.75 -5.80
C GLU A 190 -6.98 -20.07 -7.27
N ARG A 191 -6.44 -21.20 -7.74
CA ARG A 191 -6.67 -21.67 -9.10
C ARG A 191 -8.09 -22.22 -9.22
N LYS A 192 -8.86 -21.71 -10.18
CA LYS A 192 -10.18 -22.25 -10.50
C LYS A 192 -10.06 -23.70 -10.98
N PHE A 193 -10.80 -24.60 -10.34
CA PHE A 193 -10.90 -25.98 -10.79
C PHE A 193 -11.72 -26.06 -12.08
N VAL A 194 -11.14 -26.63 -13.14
CA VAL A 194 -11.81 -26.82 -14.43
C VAL A 194 -11.75 -28.30 -14.77
N PRO A 195 -12.89 -28.96 -15.09
CA PRO A 195 -12.89 -30.36 -15.45
C PRO A 195 -12.07 -30.58 -16.74
N LYS A 196 -11.09 -31.48 -16.68
CA LYS A 196 -10.23 -31.84 -17.81
C LYS A 196 -10.49 -33.30 -18.18
N ALA A 197 -11.11 -33.53 -19.34
CA ALA A 197 -11.29 -34.86 -19.91
C ALA A 197 -10.34 -35.07 -21.10
N TYR A 198 -9.59 -36.17 -21.11
CA TYR A 198 -8.65 -36.49 -22.21
C TYR A 198 -9.38 -36.69 -23.55
N ALA A 199 -10.62 -37.20 -23.52
CA ALA A 199 -11.48 -37.35 -24.70
C ALA A 199 -11.74 -36.03 -25.44
N ASN A 200 -11.70 -34.89 -24.74
CA ASN A 200 -11.89 -33.57 -25.34
C ASN A 200 -10.81 -33.23 -26.38
N ASN A 201 -9.67 -33.94 -26.36
CA ASN A 201 -8.63 -33.78 -27.36
C ASN A 201 -9.03 -34.30 -28.75
N PHE A 202 -10.07 -35.15 -28.86
CA PHE A 202 -10.45 -35.86 -30.10
C PHE A 202 -11.92 -35.63 -30.50
N LEU A 203 -12.53 -34.51 -30.08
CA LEU A 203 -13.91 -34.21 -30.46
C LEU A 203 -14.03 -33.98 -31.96
N TYR A 204 -15.10 -34.54 -32.55
CA TYR A 204 -15.45 -34.30 -33.94
C TYR A 204 -15.86 -32.84 -34.15
N SER A 205 -15.28 -32.19 -35.17
CA SER A 205 -15.69 -30.86 -35.64
C SER A 205 -16.35 -31.00 -37.01
N PRO A 206 -17.64 -30.66 -37.16
CA PRO A 206 -18.33 -30.76 -38.45
C PRO A 206 -17.84 -29.71 -39.47
N GLY A 207 -17.28 -28.60 -39.00
CA GLY A 207 -16.72 -27.54 -39.84
C GLY A 207 -15.19 -27.57 -39.92
N LYS A 208 -14.62 -26.56 -40.59
CA LYS A 208 -13.17 -26.36 -40.68
C LYS A 208 -12.56 -26.29 -39.27
N LEU A 209 -11.52 -27.09 -39.04
CA LEU A 209 -10.80 -27.15 -37.76
C LEU A 209 -10.21 -25.78 -37.39
N LYS A 210 -10.38 -25.36 -36.13
CA LYS A 210 -9.82 -24.10 -35.60
C LYS A 210 -8.29 -24.13 -35.49
N HIS A 211 -7.74 -25.26 -35.04
CA HIS A 211 -6.31 -25.54 -34.98
C HIS A 211 -6.09 -27.05 -35.13
N ILE A 212 -4.92 -27.43 -35.63
CA ILE A 212 -4.48 -28.82 -35.62
C ILE A 212 -3.83 -29.06 -34.27
N ARG A 213 -4.46 -29.87 -33.43
CA ARG A 213 -4.00 -30.13 -32.06
C ARG A 213 -2.88 -31.18 -32.08
N THR A 214 -1.71 -30.82 -31.56
CA THR A 214 -0.61 -31.76 -31.30
C THR A 214 -0.76 -32.37 -29.89
N LYS A 215 0.10 -33.36 -29.58
CA LYS A 215 0.20 -33.92 -28.21
C LYS A 215 0.77 -32.91 -27.23
#